data_AF-A0A3B8VPP1-F1
#
_entry.id   AF-A0A3B8VPP1-F1
#
_cell.length_a   1.000
_cell.length_b   1.000
_cell.length_c   1.000
_cell.angle_alpha   90.00
_cell.angle_beta   90.00
_cell.angle_gamma   90.00
#
_symmetry.space_group_name_H-M   'P 1'
#
loop_
_entity.id
_entity.type
_entity.pdbx_description
1 polymer ?
#
loop_
_entity_poly.entity_id
_entity_poly.type
_entity_poly.pdbx_seq_one_letter_code
_entity_poly.pdbx_strand_id
1 'polypeptide(L)'
;MFDPLQYEFFVRGLIVATLVGALCGLIGVYIVLRRMAYIGHGLSHAVFGGAVVSYVIDLNFFIGASVWGFLSAMLINLTTRKRSIGADAAIGIITT
;
A
#
# COMPACT_ATOMS: atom_id res chain seq x y z
N MET A 1 -12.32 -4.72 34.77
CA MET A 1 -11.02 -4.82 34.03
C MET A 1 -11.21 -5.43 32.64
N PHE A 2 -12.19 -6.33 32.41
CA PHE A 2 -12.53 -6.86 31.07
C PHE A 2 -13.73 -6.18 30.38
N ASP A 3 -14.32 -5.14 30.98
CA ASP A 3 -15.38 -4.31 30.40
C ASP A 3 -15.18 -3.87 28.93
N PRO A 4 -13.99 -3.43 28.46
CA PRO A 4 -13.86 -2.98 27.08
C PRO A 4 -14.02 -4.09 26.04
N LEU A 5 -13.85 -5.36 26.39
CA LEU A 5 -14.02 -6.51 25.48
C LEU A 5 -15.47 -6.86 25.20
N GLN A 6 -16.42 -6.30 25.94
CA GLN A 6 -17.85 -6.51 25.71
C GLN A 6 -18.39 -5.66 24.55
N TYR A 7 -17.65 -4.63 24.15
CA TYR A 7 -18.04 -3.80 23.03
C TYR A 7 -17.59 -4.42 21.71
N GLU A 8 -18.56 -4.66 20.81
CA GLU A 8 -18.28 -5.19 19.47
C GLU A 8 -17.28 -4.34 18.69
N PHE A 9 -17.28 -3.01 18.85
CA PHE A 9 -16.31 -2.14 18.18
C PHE A 9 -14.88 -2.45 18.61
N PHE A 10 -14.67 -2.78 19.89
CA PHE A 10 -13.34 -3.04 20.45
C PHE A 10 -12.81 -4.38 19.97
N VAL A 11 -13.66 -5.42 19.97
CA VAL A 11 -13.31 -6.74 19.46
C VAL A 11 -13.01 -6.68 17.96
N ARG A 12 -13.87 -6.03 17.16
CA ARG A 12 -13.64 -5.83 15.72
C ARG A 12 -12.37 -5.03 15.47
N GLY A 13 -12.16 -3.94 16.23
CA GLY A 13 -10.95 -3.12 16.12
C GLY A 13 -9.67 -3.90 16.43
N LEU A 14 -9.69 -4.75 17.47
CA LEU A 14 -8.57 -5.60 17.84
C LEU A 14 -8.25 -6.63 16.74
N ILE A 15 -9.27 -7.27 16.16
CA ILE A 15 -9.13 -8.21 15.05
C ILE A 15 -8.53 -7.52 13.82
N VAL A 16 -9.04 -6.35 13.45
CA VAL A 16 -8.51 -5.61 12.29
C VAL A 16 -7.08 -5.14 12.55
N ALA A 17 -6.77 -4.59 13.73
CA ALA A 17 -5.44 -4.12 14.07
C ALA A 17 -4.39 -5.25 14.08
N THR A 18 -4.76 -6.43 14.60
CA THR A 18 -3.87 -7.60 14.61
C THR A 18 -3.63 -8.12 13.20
N LEU A 19 -4.67 -8.23 12.35
CA LEU A 19 -4.53 -8.63 10.95
C LEU A 19 -3.66 -7.65 10.16
N VAL A 20 -3.93 -6.35 10.27
CA VAL A 20 -3.16 -5.30 9.58
C VAL A 20 -1.72 -5.26 10.08
N GLY A 21 -1.49 -5.40 11.39
CA GLY A 21 -0.15 -5.45 11.98
C GLY A 21 0.67 -6.65 11.48
N ALA A 22 0.06 -7.84 11.43
CA ALA A 22 0.71 -9.03 10.89
C ALA A 22 1.08 -8.89 9.41
N LEU A 23 0.17 -8.36 8.60
CA LEU A 23 0.40 -8.09 7.18
C LEU A 23 1.51 -7.05 6.98
N CYS A 24 1.46 -5.93 7.71
CA CYS A 24 2.45 -4.86 7.61
C CYS A 24 3.84 -5.34 8.05
N GLY A 25 3.93 -6.15 9.10
CA GLY A 25 5.19 -6.76 9.54
C GLY A 25 5.79 -7.69 8.48
N LEU A 26 4.99 -8.56 7.89
CA LEU A 26 5.45 -9.50 6.86
C LEU A 26 5.91 -8.78 5.59
N ILE A 27 5.14 -7.79 5.13
CA ILE A 27 5.48 -6.95 3.99
C ILE A 27 6.74 -6.12 4.29
N GLY A 28 6.88 -5.57 5.50
CA GLY A 28 8.04 -4.81 5.93
C GLY A 28 9.33 -5.61 5.86
N VAL A 29 9.34 -6.84 6.41
CA VAL A 29 10.51 -7.74 6.33
C VAL A 29 10.87 -8.05 4.88
N TYR A 30 9.88 -8.32 4.03
CA TYR A 30 10.09 -8.57 2.61
C TYR A 30 10.71 -7.37 1.87
N ILE A 31 10.23 -6.16 2.15
CA ILE A 31 10.74 -4.91 1.56
C ILE A 31 12.19 -4.65 1.99
N VAL A 32 12.50 -4.87 3.27
CA VAL A 32 13.85 -4.68 3.82
C VAL A 32 14.83 -5.69 3.21
N LEU A 33 14.46 -6.98 3.13
CA LEU A 33 15.31 -8.01 2.54
C LEU A 33 15.63 -7.75 1.06
N ARG A 34 14.66 -7.20 0.31
CA ARG A 34 14.84 -6.86 -1.11
C ARG A 34 15.47 -5.50 -1.36
N ARG A 35 15.83 -4.73 -0.31
CA ARG A 35 16.28 -3.33 -0.43
C ARG A 35 15.35 -2.53 -1.38
N MET A 36 14.05 -2.53 -1.10
CA MET A 36 13.08 -1.72 -1.85
C MET A 36 12.53 -0.59 -0.97
N ALA A 37 13.42 0.14 -0.28
CA ALA A 37 13.03 1.09 0.77
C ALA A 37 12.13 2.23 0.23
N TYR A 38 12.28 2.60 -1.05
CA TYR A 38 11.52 3.69 -1.66
C TYR A 38 10.14 3.30 -2.18
N ILE A 39 9.78 2.01 -2.17
CA ILE A 39 8.50 1.54 -2.76
C ILE A 39 7.28 2.14 -2.06
N GLY A 40 7.38 2.37 -0.75
CA GLY A 40 6.30 2.97 0.05
C GLY A 40 6.05 4.43 -0.31
N HIS A 41 7.10 5.21 -0.58
CA HIS A 41 6.97 6.62 -0.95
C HIS A 41 6.32 6.77 -2.34
N GLY A 42 6.81 6.02 -3.34
CA GLY A 42 6.25 6.04 -4.69
C GLY A 42 4.80 5.54 -4.77
N LEU A 43 4.49 4.46 -4.04
CA LEU A 43 3.12 3.92 -4.00
C LEU A 43 2.14 4.90 -3.36
N SER A 44 2.56 5.62 -2.32
CA SER A 44 1.71 6.62 -1.64
C SER A 44 1.31 7.77 -2.56
N HIS A 45 2.25 8.31 -3.35
CA HIS A 45 1.97 9.36 -4.33
C HIS A 45 1.05 8.87 -5.46
N ALA A 46 1.27 7.64 -5.92
CA ALA A 46 0.46 7.09 -6.99
C ALA A 46 -0.99 6.82 -6.53
N VAL A 47 -1.17 6.18 -5.37
CA VAL A 47 -2.49 5.89 -4.80
C VAL A 47 -3.26 7.19 -4.50
N PHE A 48 -2.59 8.24 -4.04
CA PHE A 48 -3.22 9.55 -3.82
C PHE A 48 -3.82 10.12 -5.11
N GLY A 49 -3.10 10.06 -6.23
CA GLY A 49 -3.63 10.48 -7.53
C GLY A 49 -4.88 9.69 -7.94
N GLY A 50 -4.85 8.36 -7.77
CA GLY A 50 -5.99 7.49 -8.06
C GLY A 50 -7.22 7.78 -7.19
N ALA A 51 -7.01 8.05 -5.91
CA ALA A 51 -8.05 8.45 -4.98
C ALA A 51 -8.75 9.75 -5.40
N VAL A 52 -7.99 10.77 -5.83
CA VAL A 52 -8.53 12.04 -6.33
C VAL A 52 -9.32 11.84 -7.61
N VAL A 53 -8.79 11.09 -8.59
CA VAL A 53 -9.49 10.81 -9.84
C VAL A 53 -10.82 10.08 -9.60
N SER A 54 -10.84 9.15 -8.65
CA SER A 54 -12.04 8.38 -8.30
C SER A 54 -13.11 9.25 -7.64
N TYR A 55 -12.68 10.18 -6.78
CA TYR A 55 -13.55 11.15 -6.14
C TYR A 55 -14.22 12.09 -7.16
N VAL A 56 -13.47 12.54 -8.18
CA VAL A 56 -14.01 13.43 -9.22
C VAL A 56 -15.04 12.73 -10.12
N ILE A 57 -14.92 11.41 -10.32
CA ILE A 57 -15.81 10.63 -11.19
C ILE A 57 -17.07 10.14 -10.43
N ASP A 58 -17.26 10.49 -9.16
CA ASP A 58 -18.36 10.02 -8.28
C ASP A 58 -18.40 8.48 -8.15
N LEU A 59 -17.27 7.82 -8.42
CA LEU A 59 -17.10 6.38 -8.27
C LEU A 59 -16.70 6.04 -6.84
N ASN A 60 -17.05 4.82 -6.40
CA ASN A 60 -16.71 4.36 -5.07
C ASN A 60 -15.18 4.44 -4.84
N PHE A 61 -14.79 5.28 -3.88
CA PHE A 61 -13.40 5.56 -3.53
C PHE A 61 -12.55 4.30 -3.35
N PHE A 62 -13.13 3.25 -2.74
CA PHE A 62 -12.43 1.99 -2.52
C PHE A 62 -12.04 1.30 -3.82
N ILE A 63 -12.92 1.33 -4.82
CA ILE A 63 -12.70 0.65 -6.10
C ILE A 63 -11.61 1.38 -6.87
N GLY A 64 -11.72 2.70 -6.98
CA GLY A 64 -10.78 3.44 -7.79
C GLY A 64 -9.39 3.61 -7.14
N ALA A 65 -9.31 3.72 -5.80
CA ALA A 65 -8.03 3.64 -5.09
C ALA A 65 -7.39 2.25 -5.23
N SER A 66 -8.18 1.17 -5.17
CA SER A 66 -7.67 -0.19 -5.36
C SER A 66 -7.17 -0.43 -6.78
N VAL A 67 -7.93 -0.03 -7.79
CA VAL A 67 -7.56 -0.18 -9.21
C VAL A 67 -6.28 0.59 -9.51
N TRP A 68 -6.20 1.83 -9.06
CA TRP A 68 -5.02 2.67 -9.31
C TRP A 68 -3.78 2.19 -8.55
N GLY A 69 -3.96 1.76 -7.29
CA GLY A 69 -2.91 1.12 -6.52
C GLY A 69 -2.40 -0.18 -7.17
N PHE A 70 -3.30 -0.99 -7.71
CA PHE A 70 -2.95 -2.21 -8.44
C PHE A 70 -2.20 -1.91 -9.74
N LEU A 71 -2.66 -0.89 -10.49
CA LEU A 71 -2.03 -0.45 -11.74
C LEU A 71 -0.59 0.03 -11.48
N SER A 72 -0.39 0.88 -10.47
CA SER A 72 0.93 1.35 -10.08
C SER A 72 1.81 0.22 -9.52
N ALA A 73 1.26 -0.70 -8.72
CA ALA A 73 2.01 -1.86 -8.26
C ALA A 73 2.47 -2.75 -9.42
N MET A 74 1.62 -2.96 -10.44
CA MET A 74 1.98 -3.66 -11.67
C MET A 74 3.10 -2.95 -12.43
N LEU A 75 2.99 -1.63 -12.63
CA LEU A 75 4.00 -0.83 -13.33
C LEU A 75 5.36 -0.86 -12.60
N ILE A 76 5.35 -0.80 -11.27
CA ILE A 76 6.56 -0.95 -10.44
C ILE A 76 7.14 -2.36 -10.60
N ASN A 77 6.31 -3.41 -10.57
CA ASN A 77 6.75 -4.80 -10.70
C ASN A 77 7.37 -5.09 -12.09
N LEU A 78 6.72 -4.63 -13.16
CA LEU A 78 7.18 -4.75 -14.55
C LEU A 78 8.51 -4.02 -14.76
N THR A 79 8.63 -2.80 -14.23
CA THR A 79 9.86 -2.01 -14.30
C THR A 79 10.99 -2.66 -13.51
N THR A 80 10.70 -3.24 -12.33
CA THR A 80 11.66 -3.98 -11.49
C THR A 80 12.18 -5.25 -12.17
N ARG A 81 11.39 -5.91 -13.02
CA ARG A 81 11.83 -7.13 -13.73
C ARG A 81 12.69 -6.85 -14.96
N LYS A 82 12.56 -5.70 -15.62
CA LYS A 82 13.14 -5.45 -16.95
C LYS A 82 14.55 -4.86 -16.94
N ARG A 83 14.97 -4.20 -15.85
CA ARG A 83 16.34 -3.74 -15.67
C ARG A 83 16.85 -4.26 -14.33
N SER A 84 17.94 -5.02 -14.37
CA SER A 84 18.77 -5.37 -13.20
C SER A 84 19.43 -4.11 -12.61
N ILE A 85 18.62 -3.18 -12.11
CA ILE A 85 19.01 -1.96 -11.42
C ILE A 85 18.09 -1.91 -10.19
N GLY A 86 18.66 -1.72 -9.00
CA GLY A 86 17.94 -1.79 -7.74
C GLY A 86 16.63 -1.00 -7.78
N ALA A 87 15.55 -1.61 -7.29
CA ALA A 87 14.20 -1.08 -7.33
C ALA A 87 14.11 0.39 -6.88
N ASP A 88 15.02 0.81 -6.00
CA ASP A 88 15.19 2.18 -5.50
C ASP A 88 15.48 3.23 -6.59
N ALA A 89 16.24 2.88 -7.64
CA ALA A 89 16.60 3.83 -8.71
C ALA A 89 15.44 4.06 -9.71
N ALA A 90 14.61 3.06 -9.95
CA ALA A 90 13.46 3.17 -10.84
C ALA A 90 12.33 3.99 -10.21
N ILE A 91 12.16 3.89 -8.89
CA ILE A 91 11.15 4.67 -8.16
C ILE A 91 11.55 6.15 -8.12
N GLY A 92 12.82 6.46 -7.87
CA GLY A 92 13.33 7.85 -7.84
C GLY A 92 13.21 8.60 -9.18
N ILE A 93 13.26 7.90 -10.32
CA ILE A 93 13.14 8.50 -11.66
C ILE A 93 11.68 8.75 -12.05
N ILE A 94 10.72 8.01 -11.49
CA ILE A 94 9.29 8.20 -11.81
C ILE A 94 8.64 9.25 -10.90
N THR A 95 9.19 9.46 -9.70
CA THR A 95 8.72 10.51 -8.77
C THR A 95 9.44 11.86 -8.91
N THR A 96 10.43 11.97 -9.82
CA THR A 96 11.04 13.24 -10.25
C THR A 96 10.47 13.62 -11.61
#